data_AF-G5DWM4-F1
#
_entry.id   AF-G5DWM4-F1
#
_cell.length_a   1.000
_cell.length_b   1.000
_cell.length_c   1.000
_cell.angle_alpha   90.00
_cell.angle_beta   90.00
_cell.angle_gamma   90.00
#
_symmetry.space_group_name_H-M   'P 1'
#
loop_
_entity.id
_entity.type
_entity.pdbx_description
1 polymer ?
#
loop_
_entity_poly.entity_id
_entity_poly.type
_entity_poly.pdbx_seq_one_letter_code
_entity_poly.pdbx_strand_id
1 'polypeptide(L)'
;KKRKLNSSRVLRSSKRVRQLGGYSGSKNPRTVLSWLIENNAVVPRSKLYYLKGNSDVPLNEGRISSDGIKCNCCQKLFSLTGFQAHVTGNNICRPAENLFLGNGKSLVSCQVELMRKKIMMFDQGPAVRAAGTGSRSKFRSLAPLGSENCNDYVCSICHYGGDLICCDRCPSSFHAACLNIESVPEGDWFCPCCCCGICGDSQFDKMAEQFADDSLLRCHQCERQFHARCKKEGGMVSSEEHWFCCKTCEMMQWGLQQLLGKPILVGQNLTCTLIKPMQYQAEDREDYDLAAMAENYSKLSVALEVMHECFDPVKDPKTKRDLVEDVLFCRGSNLNRLNFRGFYTVLLERNDELIAVALLRIYGDKVAEMPLIGTRFQHRRLGMCRILVNEIEKTLLNLGVQKLVLPASRSVLNTWTTSFGFTPMTESDRLDFLGFTFLDFHDTIMCKKL
;
A
#
# COMPACT_ATOMS: atom_id res chain seq x y z
N LYS A 1 28.00 -0.30 -23.44
CA LYS A 1 27.49 1.08 -23.71
C LYS A 1 27.61 1.96 -22.45
N LYS A 2 28.73 2.67 -22.24
CA LYS A 2 28.89 3.61 -21.13
C LYS A 2 28.22 4.95 -21.48
N ARG A 3 27.00 5.23 -21.00
CA ARG A 3 26.49 6.60 -20.95
C ARG A 3 27.04 7.24 -19.67
N LYS A 4 28.09 8.06 -19.78
CA LYS A 4 28.55 8.96 -18.71
C LYS A 4 27.43 9.98 -18.46
N LEU A 5 26.55 9.70 -17.51
CA LEU A 5 25.60 10.69 -16.99
C LEU A 5 26.37 11.55 -15.99
N ASN A 6 26.48 12.84 -16.30
CA ASN A 6 27.12 13.85 -15.46
C ASN A 6 26.63 13.75 -14.01
N SER A 7 27.59 13.80 -13.09
CA SER A 7 27.41 13.91 -11.64
C SER A 7 26.62 15.18 -11.29
N SER A 8 25.30 15.12 -11.45
CA SER A 8 24.39 16.08 -10.84
C SER A 8 24.00 15.50 -9.48
N ARG A 9 24.26 16.25 -8.42
CA ARG A 9 23.77 15.93 -7.06
C ARG A 9 22.26 15.91 -7.09
N VAL A 10 21.68 14.74 -7.32
CA VAL A 10 20.23 14.51 -7.22
C VAL A 10 19.84 14.83 -5.78
N LEU A 11 18.98 15.83 -5.59
CA LEU A 11 18.34 16.12 -4.32
C LEU A 11 17.35 14.97 -4.04
N ARG A 12 17.60 14.22 -2.95
CA ARG A 12 17.11 12.86 -2.71
C ARG A 12 16.05 12.81 -1.61
N SER A 13 15.17 11.82 -1.72
CA SER A 13 14.12 11.54 -0.76
C SER A 13 14.68 10.70 0.41
N SER A 14 14.79 11.32 1.59
CA SER A 14 15.24 10.67 2.83
C SER A 14 14.05 10.40 3.74
N LYS A 15 13.94 9.17 4.29
CA LYS A 15 12.95 8.87 5.34
C LYS A 15 13.37 9.59 6.62
N ARG A 16 12.64 10.63 7.00
CA ARG A 16 12.86 11.36 8.25
C ARG A 16 11.71 11.06 9.19
N VAL A 17 12.06 10.45 10.32
CA VAL A 17 11.13 10.26 11.44
C VAL A 17 10.94 11.60 12.11
N ARG A 18 9.70 12.07 12.20
CA ARG A 18 9.40 13.33 12.90
C ARG A 18 9.63 13.14 14.40
N GLN A 19 10.53 13.96 14.95
CA GLN A 19 10.73 14.11 16.39
C GLN A 19 9.66 15.05 16.96
N LEU A 20 9.40 14.96 18.26
CA LEU A 20 8.36 15.72 18.99
C LEU A 20 8.55 17.26 19.04
N GLY A 21 9.42 17.83 18.20
CA GLY A 21 9.70 19.27 18.17
C GLY A 21 8.82 20.03 17.18
N GLY A 22 7.87 20.82 17.68
CA GLY A 22 7.32 22.00 17.00
C GLY A 22 5.92 21.91 16.40
N TYR A 23 5.26 20.74 16.38
CA TYR A 23 3.84 20.64 16.01
C TYR A 23 2.99 20.38 17.24
N SER A 24 2.00 21.26 17.47
CA SER A 24 0.82 20.92 18.25
C SER A 24 0.10 19.82 17.46
N GLY A 25 0.46 18.57 17.70
CA GLY A 25 -0.25 17.43 17.12
C GLY A 25 -1.73 17.62 17.43
N SER A 26 -2.57 17.63 16.39
CA SER A 26 -4.02 17.77 16.57
C SER A 26 -4.46 16.73 17.61
N LYS A 27 -4.94 17.22 18.76
CA LYS A 27 -5.51 16.37 19.81
C LYS A 27 -6.78 15.66 19.33
N ASN A 28 -7.30 16.05 18.17
CA ASN A 28 -8.51 15.47 17.61
C ASN A 28 -8.27 13.99 17.28
N PRO A 29 -9.26 13.13 17.50
CA PRO A 29 -9.16 11.73 17.13
C PRO A 29 -9.14 11.62 15.60
N ARG A 30 -8.22 10.80 15.06
CA ARG A 30 -8.14 10.51 13.63
C ARG A 30 -9.19 9.47 13.27
N THR A 31 -10.37 9.95 12.90
CA THR A 31 -11.53 9.15 12.49
C THR A 31 -11.98 9.54 11.08
N VAL A 32 -12.74 8.68 10.41
CA VAL A 32 -13.37 9.02 9.13
C VAL A 32 -14.26 10.27 9.25
N LEU A 33 -14.95 10.44 10.37
CA LEU A 33 -15.79 11.62 10.61
C LEU A 33 -14.96 12.91 10.70
N SER A 34 -13.85 12.87 11.45
CA SER A 34 -12.92 14.02 11.54
C SER A 34 -12.35 14.39 10.17
N TRP A 35 -12.02 13.39 9.35
CA TRP A 35 -11.52 13.59 7.99
C TRP A 35 -12.56 14.22 7.06
N LEU A 36 -13.82 13.80 7.14
CA LEU A 36 -14.92 14.40 6.39
C LEU A 36 -15.14 15.86 6.77
N ILE A 37 -15.01 16.21 8.06
CA ILE A 37 -15.07 17.59 8.54
C ILE A 37 -13.91 18.42 7.98
N GLU A 38 -12.67 17.91 8.11
CA GLU A 38 -11.46 18.62 7.63
C GLU A 38 -11.48 18.86 6.12
N ASN A 39 -12.17 18.02 5.35
CA ASN A 39 -12.34 18.17 3.90
C ASN A 39 -13.64 18.90 3.48
N ASN A 40 -14.36 19.52 4.43
CA ASN A 40 -15.62 20.25 4.21
C ASN A 40 -16.73 19.40 3.57
N ALA A 41 -16.69 18.07 3.72
CA ALA A 41 -17.78 17.19 3.28
C ALA A 41 -18.93 17.17 4.29
N VAL A 42 -18.63 17.43 5.56
CA VAL A 42 -19.60 17.46 6.66
C VAL A 42 -19.33 18.69 7.54
N VAL A 43 -20.39 19.38 7.97
CA VAL A 43 -20.28 20.60 8.79
C VAL A 43 -20.37 20.23 10.28
N PRO A 44 -19.44 20.71 11.14
CA PRO A 44 -19.55 20.53 12.58
C PRO A 44 -20.88 21.06 13.14
N ARG A 45 -21.39 20.41 14.19
CA ARG A 45 -22.66 20.74 14.88
C ARG A 45 -23.93 20.52 14.05
N SER A 46 -23.81 20.00 12.82
CA SER A 46 -24.97 19.58 12.03
C SER A 46 -25.75 18.49 12.75
N LYS A 47 -27.07 18.48 12.54
CA LYS A 47 -27.93 17.39 13.01
C LYS A 47 -27.66 16.14 12.19
N LEU A 48 -27.62 15.01 12.89
CA LEU A 48 -27.46 13.68 12.33
C LEU A 48 -28.62 12.80 12.82
N TYR A 49 -29.18 12.02 11.90
CA TYR A 49 -30.34 11.18 12.12
C TYR A 49 -29.97 9.73 11.84
N TYR A 50 -30.38 8.83 12.73
CA TYR A 50 -30.28 7.39 12.49
C TYR A 50 -31.61 6.86 11.96
N LEU A 51 -31.62 6.35 10.72
CA LEU A 51 -32.77 5.73 10.08
C LEU A 51 -32.55 4.22 10.00
N LYS A 52 -33.59 3.40 10.21
CA LYS A 52 -33.52 1.94 10.04
C LYS A 52 -34.37 1.53 8.85
N GLY A 53 -33.74 1.02 7.80
CA GLY A 53 -34.41 0.68 6.55
C GLY A 53 -35.02 1.92 5.89
N ASN A 54 -36.14 1.74 5.18
CA ASN A 54 -36.81 2.80 4.43
C ASN A 54 -37.78 3.65 5.29
N SER A 55 -37.54 3.75 6.60
CA SER A 55 -38.36 4.58 7.49
C SER A 55 -37.91 6.04 7.41
N ASP A 56 -38.85 6.95 7.17
CA ASP A 56 -38.61 8.40 7.23
C ASP A 56 -38.55 8.94 8.68
N VAL A 57 -38.89 8.11 9.66
CA VAL A 57 -38.86 8.49 11.09
C VAL A 57 -37.50 8.12 11.70
N PRO A 58 -36.74 9.10 12.24
CA PRO A 58 -35.48 8.84 12.92
C PRO A 58 -35.69 8.09 14.23
N LEU A 59 -34.98 6.97 14.38
CA LEU A 59 -34.91 6.22 15.64
C LEU A 59 -34.17 6.99 16.72
N ASN A 60 -33.18 7.77 16.32
CA ASN A 60 -32.44 8.63 17.22
C ASN A 60 -31.81 9.78 16.43
N GLU A 61 -31.44 10.83 17.17
CA GLU A 61 -30.77 12.00 16.62
C GLU A 61 -29.57 12.40 17.48
N GLY A 62 -28.57 12.96 16.82
CA GLY A 62 -27.35 13.46 17.43
C GLY A 62 -26.80 14.66 16.70
N ARG A 63 -25.68 15.18 17.21
CA ARG A 63 -24.94 16.29 16.60
C ARG A 63 -23.51 15.88 16.32
N ILE A 64 -23.02 16.26 15.16
CA ILE A 64 -21.67 15.95 14.71
C ILE A 64 -20.66 16.85 15.42
N SER A 65 -19.55 16.28 15.86
CA SER A 65 -18.38 16.96 16.40
C SER A 65 -17.10 16.31 15.86
N SER A 66 -15.95 16.98 16.03
CA SER A 66 -14.64 16.41 15.68
C SER A 66 -14.34 15.12 16.45
N ASP A 67 -14.89 14.99 17.66
CA ASP A 67 -14.62 13.88 18.57
C ASP A 67 -15.64 12.74 18.46
N GLY A 68 -16.68 12.89 17.62
CA GLY A 68 -17.73 11.89 17.43
C GLY A 68 -19.13 12.49 17.32
N ILE A 69 -20.15 11.66 17.60
CA ILE A 69 -21.56 12.02 17.58
C ILE A 69 -22.06 12.19 19.02
N LYS A 70 -22.57 13.37 19.34
CA LYS A 70 -23.24 13.62 20.63
C LYS A 70 -24.72 13.22 20.53
N CYS A 71 -25.17 12.19 21.26
CA CYS A 71 -26.59 11.78 21.24
C CYS A 71 -27.48 12.83 21.93
N ASN A 72 -28.63 13.15 21.36
CA ASN A 72 -29.59 14.03 22.04
C ASN A 72 -30.31 13.31 23.20
N CYS A 73 -30.45 11.99 23.10
CA CYS A 73 -31.09 11.13 24.10
C CYS A 73 -30.41 11.15 25.49
N CYS A 74 -29.08 11.01 25.53
CA CYS A 74 -28.31 10.83 26.77
C CYS A 74 -27.16 11.81 26.91
N GLN A 75 -26.98 12.72 25.94
CA GLN A 75 -25.92 13.74 25.90
C GLN A 75 -24.48 13.19 25.89
N LYS A 76 -24.30 11.87 25.77
CA LYS A 76 -23.00 11.21 25.65
C LYS A 76 -22.44 11.29 24.23
N LEU A 77 -21.12 11.25 24.14
CA LEU A 77 -20.36 11.23 22.90
C LEU A 77 -20.08 9.78 22.47
N PHE A 78 -20.30 9.46 21.21
CA PHE A 78 -20.12 8.14 20.63
C PHE A 78 -19.30 8.21 19.34
N SER A 79 -18.56 7.13 19.03
CA SER A 79 -18.03 6.90 17.68
C SER A 79 -19.18 6.58 16.69
N LEU A 80 -18.88 6.42 15.40
CA LEU A 80 -19.92 6.06 14.42
C LEU A 80 -20.51 4.69 14.75
N THR A 81 -19.66 3.70 15.00
CA THR A 81 -20.05 2.35 15.41
C THR A 81 -20.73 2.35 16.78
N GLY A 82 -20.19 3.09 17.74
CA GLY A 82 -20.74 3.20 19.09
C GLY A 82 -22.13 3.84 19.12
N PHE A 83 -22.39 4.84 18.26
CA PHE A 83 -23.70 5.48 18.17
C PHE A 83 -24.74 4.51 17.60
N GLN A 84 -24.39 3.77 16.53
CA GLN A 84 -25.27 2.72 16.01
C GLN A 84 -25.55 1.64 17.07
N ALA A 85 -24.53 1.17 17.79
CA ALA A 85 -24.68 0.18 18.84
C ALA A 85 -25.61 0.68 19.96
N HIS A 86 -25.47 1.96 20.31
CA HIS A 86 -26.34 2.62 21.27
C HIS A 86 -27.81 2.68 20.82
N VAL A 87 -28.07 2.94 19.53
CA VAL A 87 -29.43 3.05 18.98
C VAL A 87 -30.08 1.69 18.75
N THR A 88 -29.32 0.71 18.25
CA THR A 88 -29.87 -0.57 17.78
C THR A 88 -29.66 -1.74 18.74
N GLY A 89 -28.80 -1.58 19.75
CA GLY A 89 -28.33 -2.68 20.59
C GLY A 89 -27.37 -3.65 19.89
N ASN A 90 -27.03 -3.42 18.62
CA ASN A 90 -26.22 -4.31 17.79
C ASN A 90 -25.04 -3.58 17.12
N ASN A 91 -23.93 -4.30 16.97
CA ASN A 91 -22.79 -3.86 16.17
C ASN A 91 -22.96 -4.35 14.72
N ILE A 92 -23.84 -3.71 13.95
CA ILE A 92 -23.99 -3.97 12.51
C ILE A 92 -22.77 -3.41 11.76
N CYS A 93 -22.34 -4.11 10.71
CA CYS A 93 -21.30 -3.65 9.81
C CYS A 93 -21.85 -2.48 8.96
N ARG A 94 -21.17 -1.33 8.92
CA ARG A 94 -21.48 -0.10 8.15
C ARG A 94 -22.48 0.88 8.78
N PRO A 95 -22.06 1.57 9.85
CA PRO A 95 -22.89 2.60 10.48
C PRO A 95 -23.20 3.79 9.57
N ALA A 96 -22.36 4.06 8.56
CA ALA A 96 -22.51 5.25 7.73
C ALA A 96 -23.71 5.19 6.75
N GLU A 97 -24.20 3.99 6.40
CA GLU A 97 -25.34 3.83 5.47
C GLU A 97 -26.66 4.32 6.09
N ASN A 98 -26.82 4.14 7.40
CA ASN A 98 -28.04 4.47 8.14
C ASN A 98 -27.98 5.85 8.82
N LEU A 99 -26.91 6.62 8.57
CA LEU A 99 -26.67 7.92 9.19
C LEU A 99 -26.87 9.05 8.18
N PHE A 100 -27.86 9.90 8.42
CA PHE A 100 -28.29 10.96 7.51
C PHE A 100 -28.11 12.35 8.12
N LEU A 101 -27.65 13.29 7.31
CA LEU A 101 -27.55 14.70 7.64
C LEU A 101 -28.91 15.38 7.46
N GLY A 102 -29.12 16.53 8.10
CA GLY A 102 -30.37 17.30 7.96
C GLY A 102 -30.69 17.84 6.56
N ASN A 103 -29.79 17.70 5.59
CA ASN A 103 -30.04 17.98 4.18
C ASN A 103 -30.47 16.73 3.38
N GLY A 104 -30.70 15.59 4.05
CA GLY A 104 -31.11 14.33 3.43
C GLY A 104 -29.97 13.46 2.87
N LYS A 105 -28.71 13.94 2.89
CA LYS A 105 -27.56 13.15 2.44
C LYS A 105 -27.10 12.17 3.51
N SER A 106 -26.84 10.91 3.15
CA SER A 106 -26.20 9.94 4.05
C SER A 106 -24.70 10.23 4.21
N LEU A 107 -24.09 9.78 5.31
CA LEU A 107 -22.64 9.90 5.50
C LEU A 107 -21.86 9.15 4.41
N VAL A 108 -22.33 7.97 4.00
CA VAL A 108 -21.75 7.23 2.86
C VAL A 108 -21.79 8.07 1.57
N SER A 109 -22.90 8.75 1.27
CA SER A 109 -22.98 9.59 0.07
C SER A 109 -21.94 10.71 0.08
N CYS A 110 -21.66 11.29 1.26
CA CYS A 110 -20.60 12.28 1.43
C CYS A 110 -19.20 11.68 1.20
N GLN A 111 -18.97 10.44 1.66
CA GLN A 111 -17.72 9.71 1.39
C GLN A 111 -17.55 9.42 -0.11
N VAL A 112 -18.60 8.97 -0.79
CA VAL A 112 -18.59 8.69 -2.24
C VAL A 112 -18.28 9.97 -3.04
N GLU A 113 -18.95 11.08 -2.73
CA GLU A 113 -18.71 12.37 -3.38
C GLU A 113 -17.25 12.84 -3.21
N LEU A 114 -16.72 12.75 -1.99
CA LEU A 114 -15.35 13.17 -1.70
C LEU A 114 -14.31 12.24 -2.36
N MET A 115 -14.53 10.93 -2.31
CA MET A 115 -13.70 9.94 -2.99
C MET A 115 -13.63 10.23 -4.50
N ARG A 116 -14.78 10.38 -5.18
CA ARG A 116 -14.82 10.69 -6.61
C ARG A 116 -14.08 11.98 -6.93
N LYS A 117 -14.29 13.03 -6.13
CA LYS A 117 -13.60 14.32 -6.28
C LYS A 117 -12.07 14.15 -6.20
N LYS A 118 -11.58 13.40 -5.20
CA LYS A 118 -10.13 13.18 -5.00
C LYS A 118 -9.52 12.32 -6.10
N ILE A 119 -10.22 11.28 -6.56
CA ILE A 119 -9.76 10.44 -7.69
C ILE A 119 -9.70 11.25 -8.98
N MET A 120 -10.75 12.02 -9.31
CA MET A 120 -10.77 12.87 -10.51
C MET A 120 -9.66 13.94 -10.51
N MET A 121 -9.38 14.55 -9.35
CA MET A 121 -8.29 15.52 -9.21
C MET A 121 -6.91 14.89 -9.43
N PHE A 122 -6.75 13.60 -9.15
CA PHE A 122 -5.49 12.88 -9.36
C PHE A 122 -5.24 12.55 -10.84
N ASP A 123 -6.28 12.16 -11.58
CA ASP A 123 -6.17 11.87 -13.02
C ASP A 123 -5.93 13.12 -13.88
N GLN A 124 -6.22 14.32 -13.36
CA GLN A 124 -6.00 15.62 -14.02
C GLN A 124 -4.63 16.26 -13.70
N GLY A 125 -3.58 15.47 -13.43
CA GLY A 125 -2.19 15.96 -13.41
C GLY A 125 -1.82 16.72 -14.70
N PRO A 126 -0.81 17.60 -14.69
CA PRO A 126 -0.66 18.68 -15.67
C PRO A 126 -0.75 18.18 -17.12
N ALA A 127 -1.83 18.59 -17.79
CA ALA A 127 -2.12 18.31 -19.18
C ALA A 127 -1.02 18.91 -20.08
N VAL A 128 -0.14 18.07 -20.61
CA VAL A 128 0.57 18.40 -21.84
C VAL A 128 -0.49 18.39 -22.94
N ARG A 129 -0.84 19.58 -23.44
CA ARG A 129 -1.81 19.77 -24.52
C ARG A 129 -1.34 18.98 -25.75
N ALA A 130 -1.96 17.83 -26.01
CA ALA A 130 -1.98 17.23 -27.34
C ALA A 130 -3.39 17.45 -27.89
N ALA A 131 -3.50 18.36 -28.86
CA ALA A 131 -4.72 18.57 -29.62
C ALA A 131 -4.98 17.34 -30.52
N GLY A 132 -6.25 16.95 -30.64
CA GLY A 132 -6.72 16.20 -31.82
C GLY A 132 -7.40 14.85 -31.57
N THR A 133 -8.72 14.87 -31.75
CA THR A 133 -9.61 13.79 -32.23
C THR A 133 -9.92 12.62 -31.31
N GLY A 134 -11.22 12.35 -31.17
CA GLY A 134 -11.80 11.39 -30.25
C GLY A 134 -11.76 9.93 -30.70
N SER A 135 -12.27 9.10 -29.78
CA SER A 135 -12.57 7.67 -29.87
C SER A 135 -11.47 6.70 -29.42
N ARG A 136 -11.89 5.81 -28.49
CA ARG A 136 -11.24 4.60 -27.91
C ARG A 136 -10.34 4.78 -26.69
N SER A 137 -10.97 4.82 -25.51
CA SER A 137 -10.34 4.69 -24.20
C SER A 137 -9.95 3.23 -23.91
N LYS A 138 -8.80 2.79 -24.40
CA LYS A 138 -8.05 1.71 -23.75
C LYS A 138 -7.38 2.33 -22.53
N PHE A 139 -7.51 1.73 -21.35
CA PHE A 139 -6.70 2.02 -20.17
C PHE A 139 -5.22 1.94 -20.58
N ARG A 140 -4.65 3.08 -20.95
CA ARG A 140 -3.22 3.20 -21.16
C ARG A 140 -2.62 3.06 -19.77
N SER A 141 -2.03 1.89 -19.51
CA SER A 141 -0.69 1.88 -18.91
C SER A 141 0.03 3.11 -19.43
N LEU A 142 0.58 3.97 -18.55
CA LEU A 142 1.33 5.14 -18.98
C LEU A 142 2.26 4.74 -20.12
N ALA A 143 1.84 5.07 -21.34
CA ALA A 143 2.50 4.81 -22.59
C ALA A 143 2.92 6.18 -23.12
N PRO A 144 4.10 6.25 -23.71
CA PRO A 144 5.21 6.97 -23.12
C PRO A 144 5.13 8.45 -23.48
N LEU A 145 5.39 9.33 -22.50
CA LEU A 145 6.03 10.60 -22.82
C LEU A 145 7.28 10.23 -23.62
N GLY A 146 7.32 10.63 -24.88
CA GLY A 146 8.42 10.32 -25.79
C GLY A 146 9.77 10.70 -25.18
N SER A 147 10.49 9.68 -24.74
CA SER A 147 11.94 9.67 -24.63
C SER A 147 12.36 8.19 -24.59
N GLU A 148 13.18 7.80 -25.57
CA GLU A 148 14.02 6.59 -25.59
C GLU A 148 14.10 5.83 -24.26
N ASN A 149 13.87 4.51 -24.23
CA ASN A 149 14.23 3.56 -23.15
C ASN A 149 15.01 4.18 -21.96
N CYS A 150 14.31 4.92 -21.09
CA CYS A 150 14.96 5.62 -19.99
C CYS A 150 14.97 4.67 -18.80
N ASN A 151 16.01 3.86 -18.75
CA ASN A 151 16.41 3.15 -17.55
C ASN A 151 16.48 4.14 -16.38
N ASP A 152 16.20 3.64 -15.18
CA ASP A 152 16.18 4.47 -13.99
C ASP A 152 17.56 5.07 -13.72
N TYR A 153 17.60 6.25 -13.12
CA TYR A 153 18.85 6.95 -12.80
C TYR A 153 19.36 6.61 -11.38
N VAL A 154 18.68 5.69 -10.70
CA VAL A 154 19.05 5.16 -9.39
C VAL A 154 19.13 3.64 -9.41
N CYS A 155 20.01 3.10 -8.58
CA CYS A 155 20.09 1.67 -8.33
C CYS A 155 18.82 1.17 -7.61
N SER A 156 18.21 0.08 -8.09
CA SER A 156 17.01 -0.51 -7.48
C SER A 156 17.26 -1.17 -6.12
N ILE A 157 18.52 -1.36 -5.70
CA ILE A 157 18.89 -2.00 -4.42
C ILE A 157 19.21 -0.95 -3.35
N CYS A 158 20.02 0.06 -3.69
CA CYS A 158 20.51 1.03 -2.72
C CYS A 158 19.92 2.43 -2.92
N HIS A 159 19.17 2.65 -4.00
CA HIS A 159 18.53 3.94 -4.36
C HIS A 159 19.50 5.11 -4.61
N TYR A 160 20.81 4.83 -4.70
CA TYR A 160 21.83 5.80 -5.10
C TYR A 160 22.00 5.83 -6.62
N GLY A 161 22.27 7.02 -7.17
CA GLY A 161 22.73 7.16 -8.57
C GLY A 161 24.23 6.83 -8.72
N GLY A 162 24.76 6.96 -9.93
CA GLY A 162 26.18 6.75 -10.24
C GLY A 162 26.38 5.92 -11.50
N ASP A 163 27.44 5.11 -11.52
CA ASP A 163 27.70 4.17 -12.61
C ASP A 163 26.78 2.94 -12.48
N LEU A 164 25.75 2.90 -13.33
CA LEU A 164 24.70 1.89 -13.27
C LEU A 164 24.69 0.99 -14.51
N ILE A 165 24.45 -0.29 -14.28
CA ILE A 165 24.12 -1.32 -15.26
C ILE A 165 22.59 -1.32 -15.43
N CYS A 166 22.15 -1.29 -16.68
CA CYS A 166 20.74 -1.28 -17.02
C CYS A 166 20.27 -2.68 -17.40
N CYS A 167 19.07 -3.06 -16.97
CA CYS A 167 18.42 -4.27 -17.46
C CYS A 167 17.87 -4.05 -18.87
N ASP A 168 18.07 -4.99 -19.78
CA ASP A 168 17.58 -4.87 -21.16
C ASP A 168 16.07 -5.18 -21.32
N ARG A 169 15.40 -5.65 -20.25
CA ARG A 169 13.96 -6.03 -20.27
C ARG A 169 13.07 -5.12 -19.45
N CYS A 170 13.61 -4.41 -18.48
CA CYS A 170 12.83 -3.51 -17.64
C CYS A 170 13.63 -2.25 -17.36
N PRO A 171 12.96 -1.14 -17.02
CA PRO A 171 13.64 0.14 -16.81
C PRO A 171 14.48 0.19 -15.50
N SER A 172 14.82 -0.94 -14.89
CA SER A 172 15.60 -0.98 -13.64
C SER A 172 17.10 -0.86 -13.91
N SER A 173 17.79 -0.20 -12.98
CA SER A 173 19.23 0.02 -13.04
C SER A 173 19.89 -0.41 -11.73
N PHE A 174 21.16 -0.80 -11.76
CA PHE A 174 21.87 -1.40 -10.61
C PHE A 174 23.35 -1.05 -10.60
N HIS A 175 23.96 -0.88 -9.43
CA HIS A 175 25.43 -0.87 -9.35
C HIS A 175 25.97 -2.29 -9.49
N ALA A 176 27.11 -2.46 -10.16
CA ALA A 176 27.83 -3.74 -10.24
C ALA A 176 28.12 -4.31 -8.84
N ALA A 177 28.59 -3.47 -7.93
CA ALA A 177 28.84 -3.84 -6.53
C ALA A 177 27.57 -4.28 -5.78
N CYS A 178 26.41 -3.66 -6.04
CA CYS A 178 25.16 -4.06 -5.40
C CYS A 178 24.64 -5.42 -5.88
N LEU A 179 25.03 -5.85 -7.08
CA LEU A 179 24.73 -7.17 -7.63
C LEU A 179 25.83 -8.20 -7.34
N ASN A 180 26.92 -7.79 -6.68
CA ASN A 180 28.13 -8.59 -6.47
C ASN A 180 28.69 -9.18 -7.77
N ILE A 181 28.77 -8.36 -8.83
CA ILE A 181 29.41 -8.72 -10.10
C ILE A 181 30.69 -7.90 -10.29
N GLU A 182 31.77 -8.57 -10.67
CA GLU A 182 33.11 -7.98 -10.77
C GLU A 182 33.27 -7.07 -11.98
N SER A 183 32.54 -7.34 -13.06
CA SER A 183 32.60 -6.56 -14.30
C SER A 183 31.22 -6.43 -14.96
N VAL A 184 31.08 -5.42 -15.81
CA VAL A 184 29.86 -5.20 -16.60
C VAL A 184 29.78 -6.31 -17.65
N PRO A 185 28.69 -7.10 -17.70
CA PRO A 185 28.55 -8.17 -18.68
C PRO A 185 28.62 -7.65 -20.11
N GLU A 186 29.23 -8.43 -20.99
CA GLU A 186 29.20 -8.19 -22.43
C GLU A 186 27.91 -8.77 -23.02
N GLY A 187 27.23 -8.02 -23.89
CA GLY A 187 25.96 -8.42 -24.48
C GLY A 187 24.74 -8.00 -23.66
N ASP A 188 23.63 -8.71 -23.86
CA ASP A 188 22.35 -8.46 -23.18
C ASP A 188 22.43 -8.93 -21.72
N TRP A 189 22.03 -8.07 -20.78
CA TRP A 189 21.97 -8.40 -19.36
C TRP A 189 20.58 -8.17 -18.77
N PHE A 190 20.16 -9.09 -17.91
CA PHE A 190 18.85 -9.08 -17.30
C PHE A 190 18.96 -9.14 -15.78
N CYS A 191 18.21 -8.26 -15.10
CA CYS A 191 18.22 -8.24 -13.65
C CYS A 191 17.55 -9.49 -13.05
N PRO A 192 17.85 -9.84 -11.79
CA PRO A 192 17.28 -11.03 -11.15
C PRO A 192 15.74 -11.06 -11.10
N CYS A 193 15.07 -9.91 -11.10
CA CYS A 193 13.60 -9.82 -11.20
C CYS A 193 13.05 -10.17 -12.59
N CYS A 194 13.88 -10.14 -13.63
CA CYS A 194 13.55 -10.46 -15.03
C CYS A 194 14.01 -11.86 -15.43
N CYS A 195 14.76 -12.55 -14.57
CA CYS A 195 15.17 -13.93 -14.76
C CYS A 195 14.08 -14.90 -14.30
N CYS A 196 13.99 -16.05 -14.98
CA CYS A 196 13.10 -17.12 -14.60
C CYS A 196 13.46 -17.65 -13.21
N GLY A 197 12.44 -17.78 -12.36
CA GLY A 197 12.66 -18.15 -10.99
C GLY A 197 13.04 -19.61 -10.73
N ILE A 198 13.12 -20.43 -11.79
CA ILE A 198 13.54 -21.84 -11.77
C ILE A 198 14.93 -22.00 -12.38
N CYS A 199 15.12 -21.63 -13.65
CA CYS A 199 16.41 -21.84 -14.34
C CYS A 199 17.40 -20.68 -14.16
N GLY A 200 16.98 -19.51 -13.68
CA GLY A 200 17.85 -18.34 -13.55
C GLY A 200 18.11 -17.61 -14.88
N ASP A 201 17.70 -18.18 -16.00
CA ASP A 201 17.87 -17.57 -17.31
C ASP A 201 16.76 -16.61 -17.67
N SER A 202 17.11 -15.69 -18.56
CA SER A 202 16.23 -14.71 -19.19
C SER A 202 16.08 -14.94 -20.69
N GLN A 203 16.90 -15.81 -21.29
CA GLN A 203 16.91 -16.02 -22.73
C GLN A 203 15.60 -16.68 -23.18
N PHE A 204 14.87 -15.95 -24.03
CA PHE A 204 14.02 -16.57 -25.03
C PHE A 204 14.97 -17.22 -26.02
N ASP A 205 14.87 -18.52 -26.26
CA ASP A 205 15.70 -19.14 -27.30
C ASP A 205 15.28 -18.51 -28.64
N LYS A 206 16.08 -17.57 -29.16
CA LYS A 206 15.84 -16.89 -30.46
C LYS A 206 15.84 -17.86 -31.65
N MET A 207 16.10 -19.15 -31.43
CA MET A 207 16.02 -20.22 -32.43
C MET A 207 14.68 -20.97 -32.42
N ALA A 208 13.77 -20.70 -31.49
CA ALA A 208 12.47 -21.36 -31.38
C ALA A 208 11.34 -20.54 -32.03
N GLU A 209 11.52 -20.07 -33.26
CA GLU A 209 10.43 -19.47 -34.06
C GLU A 209 9.35 -20.51 -34.50
N GLN A 210 9.34 -21.71 -33.94
CA GLN A 210 8.44 -22.80 -34.36
C GLN A 210 7.54 -23.38 -33.26
N PHE A 211 7.64 -22.92 -32.00
CA PHE A 211 6.67 -23.33 -30.96
C PHE A 211 6.16 -22.14 -30.15
N ALA A 212 4.91 -21.79 -30.41
CA ALA A 212 4.15 -20.81 -29.65
C ALA A 212 3.91 -21.33 -28.22
N ASP A 213 4.74 -20.88 -27.25
CA ASP A 213 4.37 -20.58 -25.85
C ASP A 213 5.63 -20.29 -25.00
N ASP A 214 6.48 -19.36 -25.45
CA ASP A 214 7.64 -18.90 -24.67
C ASP A 214 7.29 -17.66 -23.82
N SER A 215 6.06 -17.62 -23.31
CA SER A 215 5.55 -16.50 -22.52
C SER A 215 6.14 -16.50 -21.11
N LEU A 216 6.59 -15.33 -20.64
CA LEU A 216 6.96 -15.15 -19.24
C LEU A 216 5.70 -14.94 -18.39
N LEU A 217 5.48 -15.85 -17.46
CA LEU A 217 4.39 -15.80 -16.51
C LEU A 217 4.87 -15.14 -15.21
N ARG A 218 4.15 -14.14 -14.72
CA ARG A 218 4.44 -13.49 -13.44
C ARG A 218 3.45 -13.98 -12.39
N CYS A 219 3.94 -14.54 -11.29
CA CYS A 219 3.10 -14.98 -10.19
C CYS A 219 2.42 -13.77 -9.53
N HIS A 220 1.11 -13.82 -9.33
CA HIS A 220 0.39 -12.72 -8.68
C HIS A 220 0.83 -12.51 -7.21
N GLN A 221 1.12 -13.60 -6.49
CA GLN A 221 1.45 -13.53 -5.06
C GLN A 221 2.93 -13.23 -4.78
N CYS A 222 3.87 -13.94 -5.42
CA CYS A 222 5.30 -13.76 -5.14
C CYS A 222 5.99 -12.82 -6.13
N GLU A 223 5.28 -12.36 -7.16
CA GLU A 223 5.71 -11.43 -8.19
C GLU A 223 6.91 -11.86 -9.04
N ARG A 224 7.43 -13.08 -8.83
CA ARG A 224 8.50 -13.67 -9.62
C ARG A 224 8.02 -14.08 -11.01
N GLN A 225 8.94 -14.04 -11.95
CA GLN A 225 8.71 -14.42 -13.34
C GLN A 225 9.20 -15.85 -13.60
N PHE A 226 8.52 -16.55 -14.50
CA PHE A 226 8.83 -17.93 -14.87
C PHE A 226 8.58 -18.12 -16.36
N HIS A 227 9.42 -18.90 -17.04
CA HIS A 227 9.07 -19.36 -18.38
C HIS A 227 7.88 -20.33 -18.29
N ALA A 228 6.93 -20.23 -19.21
CA ALA A 228 5.83 -21.19 -19.32
C ALA A 228 6.37 -22.63 -19.40
N ARG A 229 7.42 -22.87 -20.20
CA ARG A 229 8.12 -24.17 -20.30
C ARG A 229 8.65 -24.70 -18.97
N CYS A 230 9.29 -23.87 -18.15
CA CYS A 230 9.84 -24.28 -16.86
C CYS A 230 8.75 -24.66 -15.85
N LYS A 231 7.49 -24.25 -16.08
CA LYS A 231 6.35 -24.57 -15.21
C LYS A 231 5.47 -25.71 -15.71
N LYS A 232 5.55 -26.08 -17.00
CA LYS A 232 4.79 -27.23 -17.55
C LYS A 232 5.09 -28.55 -16.85
N GLU A 233 6.28 -28.70 -16.25
CA GLU A 233 6.65 -29.90 -15.47
C GLU A 233 6.12 -29.89 -14.01
N GLY A 234 5.59 -28.77 -13.51
CA GLY A 234 5.22 -28.58 -12.09
C GLY A 234 3.73 -28.33 -11.81
N GLY A 235 2.85 -28.48 -12.81
CA GLY A 235 1.43 -28.17 -12.71
C GLY A 235 1.15 -26.67 -12.81
N MET A 236 0.28 -26.27 -13.74
CA MET A 236 -0.16 -24.88 -13.88
C MET A 236 -1.33 -24.62 -12.94
N VAL A 237 -1.19 -23.63 -12.07
CA VAL A 237 -2.27 -23.20 -11.14
C VAL A 237 -2.71 -21.80 -11.56
N SER A 238 -3.89 -21.72 -12.16
CA SER A 238 -4.53 -20.46 -12.57
C SER A 238 -5.93 -20.37 -11.98
N SER A 239 -6.26 -19.20 -11.42
CA SER A 239 -7.64 -18.76 -11.20
C SER A 239 -8.14 -18.06 -12.48
N GLU A 240 -9.44 -17.76 -12.56
CA GLU A 240 -10.09 -17.12 -13.72
C GLU A 240 -9.37 -15.85 -14.22
N GLU A 241 -8.66 -15.14 -13.33
CA GLU A 241 -7.97 -13.87 -13.66
C GLU A 241 -6.48 -13.81 -13.29
N HIS A 242 -5.96 -14.77 -12.52
CA HIS A 242 -4.63 -14.68 -11.92
C HIS A 242 -3.84 -15.99 -12.02
N TRP A 243 -2.55 -15.87 -12.38
CA TRP A 243 -1.62 -16.99 -12.44
C TRP A 243 -0.75 -17.08 -11.18
N PHE A 244 -0.57 -18.30 -10.67
CA PHE A 244 0.25 -18.59 -9.50
C PHE A 244 1.34 -19.60 -9.82
N CYS A 245 2.54 -19.40 -9.25
CA CYS A 245 3.66 -20.29 -9.49
C CYS A 245 3.56 -21.64 -8.75
N CYS A 246 2.72 -21.74 -7.72
CA CYS A 246 2.52 -22.95 -6.91
C CYS A 246 1.24 -22.86 -6.08
N LYS A 247 0.80 -24.00 -5.55
CA LYS A 247 -0.40 -24.07 -4.68
C LYS A 247 -0.27 -23.21 -3.42
N THR A 248 0.92 -23.11 -2.84
CA THR A 248 1.18 -22.25 -1.67
C THR A 248 0.87 -20.78 -1.96
N CYS A 249 1.29 -20.28 -3.14
CA CYS A 249 1.01 -18.90 -3.55
C CYS A 249 -0.50 -18.66 -3.77
N GLU A 250 -1.20 -19.62 -4.36
CA GLU A 250 -2.66 -19.54 -4.55
C GLU A 250 -3.40 -19.53 -3.20
N MET A 251 -3.06 -20.46 -2.29
CA MET A 251 -3.67 -20.54 -0.96
C MET A 251 -3.37 -19.29 -0.12
N MET A 252 -2.17 -18.73 -0.24
CA MET A 252 -1.80 -17.49 0.43
C MET A 252 -2.62 -16.30 -0.07
N GLN A 253 -2.77 -16.16 -1.38
CA GLN A 253 -3.60 -15.11 -1.95
C GLN A 253 -5.05 -15.24 -1.49
N TRP A 254 -5.58 -16.47 -1.49
CA TRP A 254 -6.93 -16.74 -0.99
C TRP A 254 -7.06 -16.40 0.50
N GLY A 255 -6.10 -16.82 1.34
CA GLY A 255 -6.05 -16.49 2.76
C GLY A 255 -6.02 -14.99 3.02
N LEU A 256 -5.22 -14.24 2.25
CA LEU A 256 -5.18 -12.78 2.32
C LEU A 256 -6.53 -12.17 1.94
N GLN A 257 -7.16 -12.64 0.86
CA GLN A 257 -8.50 -12.19 0.47
C GLN A 257 -9.53 -12.45 1.57
N GLN A 258 -9.44 -13.59 2.28
CA GLN A 258 -10.33 -13.89 3.41
C GLN A 258 -10.09 -12.98 4.63
N LEU A 259 -8.91 -12.39 4.79
CA LEU A 259 -8.61 -11.48 5.89
C LEU A 259 -8.98 -10.01 5.58
N LEU A 260 -9.13 -9.64 4.31
CA LEU A 260 -9.40 -8.26 3.91
C LEU A 260 -10.69 -7.72 4.53
N GLY A 261 -10.57 -6.55 5.16
CA GLY A 261 -11.68 -5.82 5.77
C GLY A 261 -12.26 -6.42 7.05
N LYS A 262 -11.78 -7.59 7.50
CA LYS A 262 -12.26 -8.25 8.72
C LYS A 262 -11.50 -7.73 9.94
N PRO A 263 -12.18 -7.13 10.94
CA PRO A 263 -11.52 -6.67 12.16
C PRO A 263 -11.17 -7.85 13.07
N ILE A 264 -9.90 -7.93 13.48
CA ILE A 264 -9.39 -8.91 14.43
C ILE A 264 -9.23 -8.22 15.78
N LEU A 265 -9.89 -8.73 16.83
CA LEU A 265 -9.75 -8.17 18.18
C LEU A 265 -8.36 -8.47 18.73
N VAL A 266 -7.64 -7.43 19.14
CA VAL A 266 -6.29 -7.53 19.72
C VAL A 266 -6.23 -6.77 21.04
N GLY A 267 -5.61 -7.34 22.08
CA GLY A 267 -5.53 -6.69 23.38
C GLY A 267 -6.89 -6.28 23.97
N GLN A 268 -6.94 -5.13 24.67
CA GLN A 268 -8.16 -4.57 25.26
C GLN A 268 -8.75 -3.50 24.34
N ASN A 269 -9.91 -3.79 23.72
CA ASN A 269 -10.68 -2.88 22.88
C ASN A 269 -9.93 -2.29 21.67
N LEU A 270 -8.97 -3.02 21.10
CA LEU A 270 -8.32 -2.66 19.84
C LEU A 270 -8.71 -3.64 18.75
N THR A 271 -8.83 -3.14 17.53
CA THR A 271 -9.08 -3.96 16.35
C THR A 271 -7.96 -3.77 15.34
N CYS A 272 -7.42 -4.87 14.84
CA CYS A 272 -6.46 -4.91 13.75
C CYS A 272 -7.19 -5.29 12.47
N THR A 273 -7.10 -4.47 11.42
CA THR A 273 -7.77 -4.73 10.14
C THR A 273 -6.78 -4.64 8.99
N LEU A 274 -6.71 -5.70 8.16
CA LEU A 274 -5.96 -5.69 6.92
C LEU A 274 -6.84 -5.11 5.81
N ILE A 275 -6.39 -4.07 5.13
CA ILE A 275 -7.11 -3.45 4.01
C ILE A 275 -6.20 -3.30 2.79
N LYS A 276 -6.83 -3.32 1.63
CA LYS A 276 -6.23 -3.01 0.33
C LYS A 276 -7.20 -2.08 -0.41
N PRO A 277 -6.71 -1.09 -1.18
CA PRO A 277 -7.56 -0.30 -2.05
C PRO A 277 -8.35 -1.21 -2.99
N MET A 278 -9.66 -1.02 -3.05
CA MET A 278 -10.49 -1.66 -4.06
C MET A 278 -10.23 -0.98 -5.40
N GLN A 279 -10.04 -1.74 -6.47
CA GLN A 279 -9.78 -1.18 -7.80
C GLN A 279 -11.06 -0.53 -8.32
N TYR A 280 -11.01 0.77 -8.61
CA TYR A 280 -12.08 1.47 -9.32
C TYR A 280 -11.87 1.31 -10.82
N GLN A 281 -12.66 0.47 -11.47
CA GLN A 281 -12.77 0.44 -12.92
C GLN A 281 -14.05 1.20 -13.30
N ALA A 282 -13.91 2.33 -13.98
CA ALA A 282 -15.05 3.18 -14.36
C ALA A 282 -15.97 2.53 -15.41
N GLU A 283 -15.56 1.40 -16.00
CA GLU A 283 -16.21 0.76 -17.14
C GLU A 283 -16.98 -0.53 -16.77
N ASP A 284 -16.81 -1.06 -15.57
CA ASP A 284 -17.56 -2.24 -15.11
C ASP A 284 -18.91 -1.81 -14.53
N ARG A 285 -19.94 -2.10 -15.32
CA ARG A 285 -21.32 -1.71 -15.12
C ARG A 285 -22.11 -2.71 -14.25
N GLU A 286 -21.46 -3.38 -13.29
CA GLU A 286 -22.14 -4.31 -12.38
C GLU A 286 -21.61 -4.18 -10.94
N ASP A 287 -22.49 -3.64 -10.08
CA ASP A 287 -22.72 -3.97 -8.66
C ASP A 287 -21.53 -4.16 -7.68
N TYR A 288 -20.38 -3.53 -7.91
CA TYR A 288 -19.46 -3.29 -6.80
C TYR A 288 -20.09 -2.27 -5.85
N ASP A 289 -20.13 -2.63 -4.57
CA ASP A 289 -20.64 -1.78 -3.51
C ASP A 289 -19.83 -0.48 -3.39
N LEU A 290 -20.31 0.58 -4.04
CA LEU A 290 -19.71 1.91 -4.01
C LEU A 290 -19.56 2.44 -2.57
N ALA A 291 -20.44 2.02 -1.65
CA ALA A 291 -20.34 2.41 -0.24
C ALA A 291 -19.10 1.78 0.39
N ALA A 292 -18.92 0.47 0.23
CA ALA A 292 -17.75 -0.24 0.74
C ALA A 292 -16.44 0.32 0.18
N MET A 293 -16.42 0.68 -1.11
CA MET A 293 -15.26 1.31 -1.74
C MET A 293 -14.96 2.69 -1.15
N ALA A 294 -15.99 3.51 -0.94
CA ALA A 294 -15.84 4.84 -0.34
C ALA A 294 -15.42 4.78 1.13
N GLU A 295 -15.92 3.82 1.90
CA GLU A 295 -15.48 3.55 3.27
C GLU A 295 -14.00 3.14 3.31
N ASN A 296 -13.59 2.21 2.44
CA ASN A 296 -12.20 1.77 2.32
C ASN A 296 -11.28 2.94 1.94
N TYR A 297 -11.66 3.75 0.94
CA TYR A 297 -10.92 4.94 0.55
C TYR A 297 -10.80 5.96 1.67
N SER A 298 -11.87 6.17 2.43
CA SER A 298 -11.88 7.09 3.58
C SER A 298 -10.91 6.61 4.66
N LYS A 299 -10.91 5.30 4.99
CA LYS A 299 -9.96 4.71 5.95
C LYS A 299 -8.51 4.86 5.50
N LEU A 300 -8.21 4.60 4.22
CA LEU A 300 -6.87 4.81 3.65
C LEU A 300 -6.45 6.29 3.70
N SER A 301 -7.39 7.20 3.50
CA SER A 301 -7.14 8.64 3.59
C SER A 301 -6.81 9.08 5.02
N VAL A 302 -7.51 8.55 6.03
CA VAL A 302 -7.16 8.76 7.45
C VAL A 302 -5.79 8.12 7.76
N ALA A 303 -5.50 6.95 7.20
CA ALA A 303 -4.21 6.30 7.34
C ALA A 303 -3.06 7.15 6.77
N LEU A 304 -3.27 7.81 5.64
CA LEU A 304 -2.30 8.75 5.06
C LEU A 304 -1.98 9.90 6.04
N GLU A 305 -2.98 10.47 6.69
CA GLU A 305 -2.77 11.52 7.70
C GLU A 305 -1.94 11.04 8.89
N VAL A 306 -2.22 9.83 9.38
CA VAL A 306 -1.43 9.21 10.46
C VAL A 306 0.01 8.95 10.01
N MET A 307 0.22 8.53 8.76
CA MET A 307 1.55 8.33 8.22
C MET A 307 2.30 9.65 8.06
N HIS A 308 1.64 10.72 7.63
CA HIS A 308 2.23 12.07 7.55
C HIS A 308 2.43 12.75 8.91
N GLU A 309 1.70 12.31 9.93
CA GLU A 309 2.01 12.64 11.33
C GLU A 309 3.35 11.98 11.74
N CYS A 310 3.58 10.73 11.33
CA CYS A 310 4.76 9.95 11.74
C CYS A 310 6.03 10.22 10.91
N PHE A 311 5.87 10.51 9.62
CA PHE A 311 6.94 10.62 8.63
C PHE A 311 6.79 11.91 7.83
N ASP A 312 7.92 12.52 7.46
CA ASP A 312 7.90 13.58 6.45
C ASP A 312 7.47 13.01 5.09
N PRO A 313 6.57 13.68 4.34
CA PRO A 313 6.20 13.30 2.97
C PRO A 313 7.42 13.06 2.09
N VAL A 314 7.51 11.86 1.52
CA VAL A 314 8.68 11.41 0.74
C VAL A 314 8.31 11.52 -0.74
N LYS A 315 8.63 12.66 -1.37
CA LYS A 315 8.35 12.83 -2.81
C LYS A 315 9.38 12.11 -3.66
N ASP A 316 8.93 11.32 -4.64
CA ASP A 316 9.84 10.71 -5.61
C ASP A 316 10.40 11.79 -6.56
N PRO A 317 11.72 11.83 -6.83
CA PRO A 317 12.28 12.89 -7.64
C PRO A 317 11.83 12.89 -9.10
N LYS A 318 11.38 11.73 -9.64
CA LYS A 318 10.93 11.56 -11.03
C LYS A 318 9.44 11.90 -11.16
N THR A 319 8.59 11.29 -10.34
CA THR A 319 7.13 11.47 -10.43
C THR A 319 6.65 12.72 -9.68
N LYS A 320 7.45 13.25 -8.75
CA LYS A 320 7.08 14.32 -7.80
C LYS A 320 5.88 13.97 -6.90
N ARG A 321 5.42 12.72 -6.94
CA ARG A 321 4.33 12.21 -6.10
C ARG A 321 4.85 11.76 -4.75
N ASP A 322 3.96 11.76 -3.78
CA ASP A 322 4.23 11.24 -2.45
C ASP A 322 4.27 9.71 -2.48
N LEU A 323 5.41 9.14 -2.09
CA LEU A 323 5.60 7.69 -2.06
C LEU A 323 4.67 7.02 -1.03
N VAL A 324 4.39 7.67 0.10
CA VAL A 324 3.54 7.09 1.14
C VAL A 324 2.10 6.97 0.63
N GLU A 325 1.63 8.00 -0.06
CA GLU A 325 0.33 8.00 -0.73
C GLU A 325 0.28 6.95 -1.84
N ASP A 326 1.31 6.89 -2.70
CA ASP A 326 1.38 5.91 -3.78
C ASP A 326 1.35 4.46 -3.25
N VAL A 327 1.99 4.18 -2.10
CA VAL A 327 1.96 2.86 -1.45
C VAL A 327 0.60 2.54 -0.84
N LEU A 328 0.02 3.47 -0.06
CA LEU A 328 -1.29 3.30 0.58
C LEU A 328 -2.38 3.00 -0.45
N PHE A 329 -2.36 3.72 -1.58
CA PHE A 329 -3.31 3.53 -2.68
C PHE A 329 -2.85 2.51 -3.74
N CYS A 330 -1.80 1.72 -3.46
CA CYS A 330 -1.32 0.62 -4.30
C CYS A 330 -1.10 1.01 -5.77
N ARG A 331 -0.59 2.23 -6.01
CA ARG A 331 -0.45 2.77 -7.37
C ARG A 331 0.62 2.00 -8.15
N GLY A 332 0.28 1.66 -9.39
CA GLY A 332 1.18 0.94 -10.30
C GLY A 332 2.18 1.86 -11.00
N SER A 333 3.31 1.28 -11.43
CA SER A 333 4.32 1.93 -12.27
C SER A 333 5.04 0.89 -13.13
N ASN A 334 5.58 1.32 -14.26
CA ASN A 334 6.48 0.51 -15.10
C ASN A 334 7.88 0.37 -14.47
N LEU A 335 8.23 1.25 -13.53
CA LEU A 335 9.43 1.13 -12.71
C LEU A 335 9.13 0.18 -11.55
N ASN A 336 9.86 -0.94 -11.46
CA ASN A 336 9.62 -1.95 -10.43
C ASN A 336 9.67 -1.37 -9.01
N ARG A 337 10.64 -0.49 -8.73
CA ARG A 337 10.77 0.17 -7.41
C ARG A 337 9.62 1.13 -7.05
N LEU A 338 8.80 1.51 -8.02
CA LEU A 338 7.63 2.40 -7.85
C LEU A 338 6.31 1.66 -8.11
N ASN A 339 6.34 0.33 -8.21
CA ASN A 339 5.14 -0.47 -8.41
C ASN A 339 4.64 -0.99 -7.06
N PHE A 340 3.55 -0.40 -6.58
CA PHE A 340 3.02 -0.65 -5.24
C PHE A 340 1.76 -1.53 -5.22
N ARG A 341 1.39 -2.17 -6.34
CA ARG A 341 0.18 -2.99 -6.44
C ARG A 341 0.10 -4.14 -5.42
N GLY A 342 1.25 -4.67 -4.98
CA GLY A 342 1.35 -5.76 -4.01
C GLY A 342 1.13 -5.36 -2.54
N PHE A 343 1.00 -4.07 -2.23
CA PHE A 343 0.92 -3.62 -0.85
C PHE A 343 -0.44 -3.86 -0.20
N TYR A 344 -0.42 -3.99 1.12
CA TYR A 344 -1.54 -4.04 2.03
C TYR A 344 -1.29 -3.04 3.15
N THR A 345 -2.36 -2.50 3.71
CA THR A 345 -2.32 -1.58 4.84
C THR A 345 -2.95 -2.26 6.05
N VAL A 346 -2.23 -2.30 7.16
CA VAL A 346 -2.73 -2.82 8.44
C VAL A 346 -3.08 -1.64 9.33
N LEU A 347 -4.33 -1.60 9.79
CA LEU A 347 -4.85 -0.54 10.66
C LEU A 347 -5.04 -1.07 12.07
N LEU A 348 -4.57 -0.33 13.07
CA LEU A 348 -4.91 -0.56 14.48
C LEU A 348 -5.86 0.54 14.95
N GLU A 349 -7.09 0.17 15.28
CA GLU A 349 -8.18 1.09 15.62
C GLU A 349 -8.68 0.86 17.05
N ARG A 350 -9.21 1.92 17.69
CA ARG A 350 -9.96 1.88 18.95
C ARG A 350 -11.19 2.77 18.81
N ASN A 351 -12.39 2.20 18.89
CA ASN A 351 -13.64 2.97 18.79
C ASN A 351 -13.67 3.92 17.57
N ASP A 352 -13.33 3.41 16.38
CA ASP A 352 -13.19 4.15 15.11
C ASP A 352 -12.04 5.18 15.03
N GLU A 353 -11.24 5.36 16.09
CA GLU A 353 -10.02 6.15 16.07
C GLU A 353 -8.84 5.30 15.57
N LEU A 354 -8.15 5.77 14.53
CA LEU A 354 -6.95 5.14 14.02
C LEU A 354 -5.74 5.49 14.90
N ILE A 355 -5.09 4.47 15.45
CA ILE A 355 -3.98 4.60 16.41
C ILE A 355 -2.63 4.38 15.73
N ALA A 356 -2.52 3.32 14.94
CA ALA A 356 -1.30 2.94 14.26
C ALA A 356 -1.60 2.35 12.87
N VAL A 357 -0.63 2.49 11.97
CA VAL A 357 -0.70 2.05 10.58
C VAL A 357 0.61 1.35 10.22
N ALA A 358 0.53 0.21 9.53
CA ALA A 358 1.68 -0.44 8.92
C ALA A 358 1.40 -0.73 7.44
N LEU A 359 2.42 -0.62 6.61
CA LEU A 359 2.36 -0.97 5.18
C LEU A 359 3.19 -2.23 4.99
N LEU A 360 2.58 -3.25 4.36
CA LEU A 360 3.14 -4.59 4.23
C LEU A 360 3.01 -5.07 2.78
N ARG A 361 3.98 -5.83 2.29
CA ARG A 361 3.88 -6.59 1.03
C ARG A 361 4.47 -7.98 1.23
N ILE A 362 3.83 -8.99 0.64
CA ILE A 362 4.14 -10.41 0.89
C ILE A 362 4.54 -11.08 -0.41
N TYR A 363 5.75 -11.63 -0.47
CA TYR A 363 6.32 -12.28 -1.65
C TYR A 363 6.28 -13.81 -1.55
N GLY A 364 5.07 -14.36 -1.51
CA GLY A 364 4.87 -15.79 -1.25
C GLY A 364 5.33 -16.19 0.16
N ASP A 365 5.72 -17.45 0.32
CA ASP A 365 6.18 -18.03 1.58
C ASP A 365 7.60 -17.60 1.97
N LYS A 366 8.38 -17.02 1.06
CA LYS A 366 9.79 -16.71 1.32
C LYS A 366 9.99 -15.49 2.22
N VAL A 367 9.33 -14.38 1.91
CA VAL A 367 9.59 -13.10 2.58
C VAL A 367 8.41 -12.15 2.47
N ALA A 368 8.16 -11.39 3.54
CA ALA A 368 7.33 -10.20 3.53
C ALA A 368 8.17 -8.97 3.91
N GLU A 369 7.84 -7.82 3.35
CA GLU A 369 8.42 -6.54 3.73
C GLU A 369 7.41 -5.67 4.49
N MET A 370 7.89 -4.94 5.51
CA MET A 370 7.13 -3.91 6.23
C MET A 370 7.91 -2.58 6.18
N PRO A 371 7.89 -1.84 5.05
CA PRO A 371 8.72 -0.66 4.87
C PRO A 371 8.40 0.50 5.81
N LEU A 372 7.13 0.64 6.21
CA LEU A 372 6.67 1.75 7.02
C LEU A 372 5.68 1.27 8.08
N ILE A 373 5.87 1.78 9.30
CA ILE A 373 4.97 1.60 10.43
C ILE A 373 4.99 2.85 11.31
N GLY A 374 3.81 3.39 11.59
CA GLY A 374 3.62 4.62 12.34
C GLY A 374 2.63 4.42 13.47
N THR A 375 2.90 5.04 14.61
CA THR A 375 1.93 5.19 15.72
C THR A 375 1.79 6.68 16.00
N ARG A 376 0.54 7.15 16.06
CA ARG A 376 0.22 8.54 16.40
C ARG A 376 0.91 8.96 17.69
N PHE A 377 1.39 10.20 17.76
CA PHE A 377 2.22 10.69 18.87
C PHE A 377 1.56 10.50 20.23
N GLN A 378 0.26 10.78 20.33
CA GLN A 378 -0.51 10.66 21.57
C GLN A 378 -0.62 9.22 22.11
N HIS A 379 -0.39 8.22 21.25
CA HIS A 379 -0.47 6.80 21.59
C HIS A 379 0.90 6.12 21.63
N ARG A 380 2.00 6.87 21.49
CA ARG A 380 3.37 6.34 21.59
C ARG A 380 3.70 5.97 23.03
N ARG A 381 4.63 5.02 23.19
CA ARG A 381 5.08 4.47 24.48
C ARG A 381 3.97 3.76 25.29
N LEU A 382 2.80 3.52 24.69
CA LEU A 382 1.71 2.73 25.28
C LEU A 382 1.69 1.26 24.77
N GLY A 383 2.74 0.82 24.07
CA GLY A 383 2.82 -0.54 23.53
C GLY A 383 2.07 -0.80 22.21
N MET A 384 1.40 0.21 21.63
CA MET A 384 0.58 0.05 20.41
C MET A 384 1.34 -0.52 19.21
N CYS A 385 2.57 -0.04 18.95
CA CYS A 385 3.43 -0.58 17.90
C CYS A 385 3.75 -2.06 18.13
N ARG A 386 3.96 -2.47 19.39
CA ARG A 386 4.22 -3.86 19.74
C ARG A 386 3.03 -4.77 19.48
N ILE A 387 1.84 -4.31 19.86
CA ILE A 387 0.58 -5.03 19.59
C ILE A 387 0.42 -5.24 18.07
N LEU A 388 0.62 -4.19 17.28
CA LEU A 388 0.48 -4.25 15.83
C LEU A 388 1.52 -5.19 15.19
N VAL A 389 2.80 -5.08 15.54
CA VAL A 389 3.86 -5.95 14.99
C VAL A 389 3.62 -7.41 15.38
N ASN A 390 3.23 -7.71 16.62
CA ASN A 390 2.94 -9.07 17.05
C ASN A 390 1.79 -9.69 16.24
N GLU A 391 0.73 -8.93 15.96
CA GLU A 391 -0.39 -9.44 15.16
C GLU A 391 0.01 -9.64 13.69
N ILE A 392 0.85 -8.76 13.14
CA ILE A 392 1.41 -8.93 11.80
C ILE A 392 2.27 -10.19 11.73
N GLU A 393 3.17 -10.40 12.69
CA GLU A 393 4.02 -11.59 12.78
C GLU A 393 3.18 -12.87 12.88
N LYS A 394 2.16 -12.88 13.75
CA LYS A 394 1.23 -14.00 13.86
C LYS A 394 0.48 -14.28 12.55
N THR A 395 0.02 -13.24 11.87
CA THR A 395 -0.68 -13.38 10.58
C THR A 395 0.25 -13.94 9.52
N LEU A 396 1.49 -13.44 9.43
CA LEU A 396 2.51 -13.91 8.49
C LEU A 396 2.91 -15.37 8.75
N LEU A 397 3.10 -15.75 10.01
CA LEU A 397 3.38 -17.13 10.41
C LEU A 397 2.24 -18.08 10.01
N ASN A 398 0.98 -17.68 10.23
CA ASN A 398 -0.19 -18.47 9.83
C ASN A 398 -0.29 -18.64 8.30
N LEU A 399 0.20 -17.66 7.53
CA LEU A 399 0.29 -17.73 6.07
C LEU A 399 1.52 -18.52 5.58
N GLY A 400 2.42 -18.94 6.49
CA GLY A 400 3.63 -19.69 6.15
C GLY A 400 4.78 -18.83 5.62
N VAL A 401 4.79 -17.52 5.92
CA VAL A 401 5.88 -16.63 5.52
C VAL A 401 7.09 -16.83 6.43
N GLN A 402 8.25 -17.10 5.83
CA GLN A 402 9.47 -17.49 6.52
C GLN A 402 10.33 -16.32 7.03
N LYS A 403 10.14 -15.12 6.50
CA LYS A 403 10.97 -13.95 6.82
C LYS A 403 10.15 -12.67 6.79
N LEU A 404 10.43 -11.77 7.74
CA LEU A 404 9.96 -10.40 7.71
C LEU A 404 11.15 -9.45 7.60
N VAL A 405 11.14 -8.56 6.61
CA VAL A 405 12.18 -7.54 6.40
C VAL A 405 11.64 -6.13 6.55
N LEU A 406 12.49 -5.19 6.99
CA LEU A 406 12.14 -3.77 7.04
C LEU A 406 13.37 -2.85 6.95
N PRO A 407 13.21 -1.62 6.42
CA PRO A 407 14.21 -0.57 6.45
C PRO A 407 14.11 0.24 7.75
N ALA A 408 15.10 0.06 8.64
CA ALA A 408 15.19 0.77 9.91
C ALA A 408 16.05 2.04 9.76
N SER A 409 15.50 3.21 10.10
CA SER A 409 16.33 4.42 10.20
C SER A 409 17.28 4.32 11.39
N ARG A 410 18.48 4.90 11.27
CA ARG A 410 19.52 4.83 12.32
C ARG A 410 19.03 5.20 13.71
N SER A 411 18.13 6.18 13.83
CA SER A 411 17.58 6.64 15.12
C SER A 411 16.71 5.61 15.86
N VAL A 412 16.14 4.63 15.16
CA VAL A 412 15.28 3.59 15.78
C VAL A 412 15.81 2.17 15.54
N LEU A 413 17.01 2.03 14.98
CA LEU A 413 17.62 0.72 14.71
C LEU A 413 17.69 -0.14 15.98
N ASN A 414 18.16 0.44 17.09
CA ASN A 414 18.28 -0.26 18.36
C ASN A 414 16.93 -0.76 18.90
N THR A 415 15.84 -0.03 18.64
CA THR A 415 14.50 -0.48 19.00
C THR A 415 14.12 -1.74 18.23
N TRP A 416 14.38 -1.77 16.92
CA TRP A 416 14.10 -2.95 16.09
C TRP A 416 14.96 -4.15 16.46
N THR A 417 16.24 -3.94 16.74
CA THR A 417 17.16 -5.04 17.05
C THR A 417 16.98 -5.59 18.45
N THR A 418 16.94 -4.73 19.47
CA THR A 418 16.85 -5.18 20.87
C THR A 418 15.43 -5.53 21.28
N SER A 419 14.44 -4.71 20.92
CA SER A 419 13.08 -4.91 21.44
C SER A 419 12.27 -5.85 20.57
N PHE A 420 12.41 -5.79 19.24
CA PHE A 420 11.60 -6.60 18.30
C PHE A 420 12.34 -7.84 17.78
N GLY A 421 13.63 -7.98 18.05
CA GLY A 421 14.41 -9.17 17.70
C GLY A 421 14.81 -9.24 16.21
N PHE A 422 14.83 -8.10 15.51
CA PHE A 422 15.36 -8.04 14.15
C PHE A 422 16.89 -8.06 14.17
N THR A 423 17.51 -8.49 13.08
CA THR A 423 18.96 -8.41 12.86
C THR A 423 19.24 -7.65 11.57
N PRO A 424 20.28 -6.78 11.53
CA PRO A 424 20.72 -6.17 10.28
C PRO A 424 21.05 -7.25 9.24
N MET A 425 20.64 -7.03 7.99
CA MET A 425 20.95 -7.96 6.91
C MET A 425 22.44 -7.90 6.55
N THR A 426 23.04 -9.08 6.39
CA THR A 426 24.39 -9.23 5.82
C THR A 426 24.37 -9.09 4.30
N GLU A 427 25.53 -9.00 3.66
CA GLU A 427 25.62 -9.00 2.20
C GLU A 427 25.07 -10.29 1.58
N SER A 428 25.39 -11.45 2.19
CA SER A 428 24.83 -12.75 1.78
C SER A 428 23.31 -12.73 1.79
N ASP A 429 22.70 -12.20 2.85
CA ASP A 429 21.24 -12.10 2.94
C ASP A 429 20.66 -11.24 1.83
N ARG A 430 21.34 -10.15 1.45
CA ARG A 430 20.88 -9.27 0.37
C ARG A 430 20.89 -9.99 -0.98
N LEU A 431 21.89 -10.85 -1.22
CA LEU A 431 21.98 -11.65 -2.44
C LEU A 431 20.82 -12.63 -2.59
N ASP A 432 20.39 -13.24 -1.48
CA ASP A 432 19.25 -14.16 -1.46
C ASP A 432 17.92 -13.50 -1.88
N PHE A 433 17.81 -12.18 -1.71
CA PHE A 433 16.60 -11.42 -2.02
C PHE A 433 16.68 -10.55 -3.28
N LEU A 434 17.73 -10.67 -4.11
CA LEU A 434 17.84 -9.87 -5.35
C LEU A 434 16.67 -10.05 -6.32
N GLY A 435 15.98 -11.18 -6.25
CA GLY A 435 14.77 -11.45 -7.04
C GLY A 435 13.55 -10.61 -6.62
N PHE A 436 13.60 -9.94 -5.48
CA PHE A 436 12.52 -9.12 -4.94
C PHE A 436 12.89 -7.63 -4.96
N THR A 437 11.87 -6.77 -5.09
CA THR A 437 12.05 -5.32 -5.11
C THR A 437 11.45 -4.70 -3.87
N PHE A 438 12.25 -4.60 -2.80
CA PHE A 438 11.83 -3.98 -1.55
C PHE A 438 11.76 -2.45 -1.66
N LEU A 439 10.85 -1.85 -0.89
CA LEU A 439 10.81 -0.41 -0.69
C LEU A 439 11.81 -0.01 0.40
N ASP A 440 12.93 0.59 -0.02
CA ASP A 440 13.95 1.12 0.88
C ASP A 440 14.04 2.65 0.77
N PHE A 441 14.68 3.27 1.75
CA PHE A 441 14.85 4.72 1.85
C PHE A 441 16.33 5.07 2.00
N HIS A 442 16.67 6.34 1.82
CA HIS A 442 18.04 6.76 2.12
C HIS A 442 18.28 6.75 3.64
N ASP A 443 19.51 6.40 4.03
CA ASP A 443 19.99 6.34 5.42
C ASP A 443 19.30 5.30 6.33
N THR A 444 18.62 4.32 5.73
CA THR A 444 18.10 3.14 6.43
C THR A 444 19.05 1.96 6.34
N ILE A 445 18.91 1.05 7.31
CA ILE A 445 19.59 -0.24 7.34
C ILE A 445 18.50 -1.30 7.22
N MET A 446 18.60 -2.16 6.22
CA MET A 446 17.70 -3.28 6.04
C MET A 446 17.92 -4.29 7.15
N CYS A 447 16.84 -4.64 7.84
CA CYS A 447 16.82 -5.63 8.90
C CYS A 447 15.90 -6.78 8.52
N LYS A 448 16.21 -7.98 8.99
CA LYS A 448 15.40 -9.18 8.82
C LYS A 448 15.05 -9.79 10.18
N LYS A 449 13.97 -10.56 10.21
CA LYS A 449 13.60 -11.42 11.33
C LYS A 449 13.22 -12.81 10.80
N LEU A 450 13.60 -13.83 11.56
CA LEU A 450 13.29 -15.24 11.33
C LEU A 450 11.81 -15.52 11.45
#